data_AF-A0A3P6FFX8-F1
#
_entry.id   AF-A0A3P6FFX8-F1
#
_cell.length_a   1.000
_cell.length_b   1.000
_cell.length_c   1.000
_cell.angle_alpha   90.00
_cell.angle_beta   90.00
_cell.angle_gamma   90.00
#
_symmetry.space_group_name_H-M   'P 1'
#
loop_
_entity.id
_entity.type
_entity.pdbx_description
1 polymer ?
#
loop_
_entity_poly.entity_id
_entity_poly.type
_entity_poly.pdbx_seq_one_letter_code
_entity_poly.pdbx_strand_id
1 'polypeptide(L)'
;MNHNFDYQVIKSDRQLWYVRYADNACNWAVRADCLKDSTYFIIKKYVGEHTCAPSRKTKGSKTASAKTIDSLIMHKYEGVKERPKCNDIIQIMRMDHGCIRERSYGKILKYLHMLREANPGTHSSYEIDNSGRFRYLFIAFGQSIRGFNRVM
;
A
#
# COMPACT_ATOMS: atom_id res chain seq x y z
N MET A 1 8.51 2.42 -3.08
CA MET A 1 7.92 3.38 -2.13
C MET A 1 6.99 2.59 -1.22
N ASN A 2 7.39 2.35 0.04
CA ASN A 2 6.81 1.33 0.93
C ASN A 2 5.81 1.88 1.97
N HIS A 3 5.22 3.04 1.73
CA HIS A 3 4.21 3.59 2.63
C HIS A 3 2.97 4.01 1.81
N ASN A 4 1.93 3.17 1.87
CA ASN A 4 0.61 3.42 1.27
C ASN A 4 -0.11 4.55 2.04
N PHE A 5 0.28 5.80 1.79
CA PHE A 5 -0.39 6.98 2.34
C PHE A 5 -1.53 7.43 1.41
N ASP A 6 -2.72 7.67 1.97
CA ASP A 6 -3.80 8.33 1.25
C ASP A 6 -3.58 9.85 1.25
N TYR A 7 -3.58 10.46 0.07
CA TYR A 7 -3.45 11.90 -0.11
C TYR A 7 -4.63 12.45 -0.90
N GLN A 8 -4.97 13.71 -0.68
CA GLN A 8 -5.90 14.48 -1.49
C GLN A 8 -5.12 15.42 -2.41
N VAL A 9 -5.58 15.53 -3.66
CA VAL A 9 -5.08 16.53 -4.60
C VAL A 9 -5.85 17.80 -4.33
N ILE A 10 -5.16 18.80 -3.77
CA ILE A 10 -5.75 20.12 -3.50
C ILE A 10 -5.76 20.94 -4.79
N LYS A 11 -4.68 20.85 -5.58
CA LYS A 11 -4.57 21.51 -6.87
C LYS A 11 -3.66 20.73 -7.81
N SER A 12 -4.06 20.61 -9.06
CA SER A 12 -3.28 19.96 -10.12
C SER A 12 -3.57 20.66 -11.44
N ASP A 13 -2.63 21.47 -11.90
CA ASP A 13 -2.67 22.11 -13.21
C ASP A 13 -1.26 22.13 -13.83
N ARG A 14 -1.08 22.83 -14.95
CA ARG A 14 0.20 22.90 -15.67
C ARG A 14 1.30 23.68 -14.93
N GLN A 15 0.95 24.39 -13.86
CA GLN A 15 1.84 25.28 -13.12
C GLN A 15 2.07 24.80 -11.68
N LEU A 16 1.12 24.08 -11.09
CA LEU A 16 1.12 23.72 -9.68
C LEU A 16 0.53 22.32 -9.48
N TRP A 17 1.30 21.52 -8.73
CA TRP A 17 0.83 20.28 -8.15
C TRP A 17 0.94 20.38 -6.62
N TYR A 18 -0.21 20.36 -5.94
CA TYR A 18 -0.29 20.47 -4.49
C TYR A 18 -1.17 19.36 -3.91
N VAL A 19 -0.57 18.56 -3.04
CA VAL A 19 -1.21 17.45 -2.34
C VAL A 19 -1.06 17.58 -0.84
N ARG A 20 -2.06 17.09 -0.10
CA ARG A 20 -2.06 16.97 1.36
C ARG A 20 -2.53 15.59 1.76
N TYR A 21 -2.27 15.20 3.01
CA TYR A 21 -2.85 13.98 3.53
C TYR A 21 -4.38 14.09 3.62
N ALA A 22 -5.08 12.97 3.52
CA ALA A 22 -6.54 12.95 3.45
C ALA A 22 -7.25 13.44 4.73
N ASP A 23 -6.59 13.32 5.89
CA ASP A 23 -7.03 13.92 7.15
C ASP A 23 -6.55 15.37 7.23
N ASN A 24 -7.49 16.31 7.34
CA ASN A 24 -7.20 17.75 7.43
C ASN A 24 -6.41 18.13 8.70
N ALA A 25 -6.44 17.30 9.75
CA ALA A 25 -5.64 17.48 10.96
C ALA A 25 -4.16 17.08 10.75
N CYS A 26 -3.83 16.46 9.61
CA CYS A 26 -2.47 16.10 9.26
C CYS A 26 -1.77 17.23 8.50
N ASN A 27 -0.54 17.53 8.92
CA ASN A 27 0.29 18.56 8.31
C ASN A 27 1.09 18.07 7.09
N TRP A 28 1.07 16.78 6.79
CA TRP A 28 1.78 16.22 5.64
C TRP A 28 1.28 16.85 4.34
N ALA A 29 2.22 17.35 3.54
CA ALA A 29 1.93 18.03 2.29
C ALA A 29 3.14 18.06 1.35
N VAL A 30 2.86 18.01 0.05
CA VAL A 30 3.87 18.23 -1.00
C VAL A 30 3.35 19.28 -1.96
N ARG A 31 4.17 20.30 -2.21
CA ARG A 31 3.93 21.31 -3.23
C ARG A 31 5.06 21.28 -4.24
N ALA A 32 4.70 21.12 -5.50
CA ALA A 32 5.59 21.24 -6.63
C ALA A 32 5.09 22.30 -7.61
N ASP A 33 5.99 23.17 -8.04
CA ASP A 33 5.69 24.20 -9.02
C ASP A 33 6.39 23.84 -10.34
N CYS A 34 5.76 24.15 -11.46
CA CYS A 34 6.39 23.99 -12.78
C CYS A 34 7.53 25.00 -12.94
N LEU A 35 8.64 24.56 -13.51
CA LEU A 35 9.72 25.46 -13.91
C LEU A 35 9.28 26.30 -15.10
N LYS A 36 9.69 27.58 -15.14
CA LYS A 36 9.38 28.47 -16.26
C LYS A 36 9.87 27.85 -17.57
N ASP A 37 9.01 27.92 -18.58
CA ASP A 37 9.26 27.42 -19.94
C ASP A 37 9.67 25.94 -19.99
N SER A 38 9.13 25.15 -19.06
CA SER A 38 9.43 23.72 -18.93
C SER A 38 8.17 22.88 -18.71
N THR A 39 8.34 21.56 -18.80
CA THR A 39 7.37 20.57 -18.33
C THR A 39 7.77 19.94 -16.99
N TYR A 40 8.96 20.28 -16.49
CA TYR A 40 9.49 19.77 -15.23
C TYR A 40 8.90 20.53 -14.03
N PHE A 41 8.56 19.77 -12.99
CA PHE A 41 8.13 20.29 -11.70
C PHE A 41 9.26 20.19 -10.68
N ILE A 42 9.40 21.23 -9.85
CA ILE A 42 10.31 21.24 -8.72
C ILE A 42 9.53 21.24 -7.41
N ILE A 43 9.91 20.37 -6.48
CA ILE A 43 9.32 20.35 -5.13
C ILE A 43 9.77 21.63 -4.40
N LYS A 44 8.83 22.54 -4.16
CA LYS A 44 9.05 23.80 -3.41
C LYS A 44 8.81 23.63 -1.91
N LYS A 45 7.93 22.71 -1.52
CA LYS A 45 7.63 22.41 -0.12
C LYS A 45 7.40 20.92 0.06
N TYR A 46 8.05 20.35 1.06
CA TYR A 46 7.84 18.97 1.50
C TYR A 46 7.72 18.95 3.03
N VAL A 47 6.58 18.46 3.53
CA VAL A 47 6.38 18.16 4.94
C VAL A 47 6.18 16.66 5.05
N GLY A 48 7.24 15.95 5.46
CA GLY A 48 7.25 14.49 5.52
C GLY A 48 6.69 13.89 6.81
N GLU A 49 6.66 14.67 7.90
CA GLU A 49 6.14 14.20 9.18
C GLU A 49 4.61 14.17 9.19
N HIS A 50 4.06 13.03 9.63
CA HIS A 50 2.63 12.88 9.87
C HIS A 50 2.32 13.16 11.34
N THR A 51 1.35 14.03 11.60
CA THR A 51 0.76 14.23 12.94
C THR A 51 -0.37 13.23 13.23
N CYS A 52 -0.66 12.29 12.32
CA CYS A 52 -1.78 11.37 12.38
C CYS A 52 -1.33 9.91 12.55
N ALA A 53 -2.12 9.11 13.28
CA ALA A 53 -1.89 7.68 13.41
C ALA A 53 -2.19 6.92 12.09
N PRO A 54 -1.40 5.88 11.71
CA PRO A 54 -1.59 5.09 10.48
C PRO A 54 -2.98 4.42 10.35
N SER A 55 -3.70 4.28 11.45
CA SER A 55 -5.03 3.67 11.54
C SER A 55 -6.18 4.58 11.08
N ARG A 56 -5.96 5.90 10.95
CA ARG A 56 -6.98 6.88 10.51
C ARG A 56 -7.17 6.91 8.99
N LYS A 57 -7.40 5.76 8.35
CA LYS A 57 -7.76 5.71 6.93
C LYS A 57 -9.20 6.18 6.73
N THR A 58 -9.41 7.42 6.31
CA THR A 58 -10.75 7.94 5.97
C THR A 58 -11.25 7.35 4.66
N LYS A 59 -12.39 6.64 4.73
CA LYS A 59 -13.34 6.23 3.68
C LYS A 59 -12.78 5.94 2.27
N GLY A 60 -12.90 4.66 1.89
CA GLY A 60 -12.94 4.18 0.50
C GLY A 60 -11.63 4.32 -0.26
N SER A 61 -10.95 3.20 -0.52
CA SER A 61 -9.83 3.17 -1.46
C SER A 61 -10.25 3.82 -2.78
N LYS A 62 -9.51 4.84 -3.24
CA LYS A 62 -9.72 5.44 -4.56
C LYS A 62 -9.66 4.33 -5.61
N THR A 63 -10.74 4.15 -6.34
CA THR A 63 -10.75 3.25 -7.51
C THR A 63 -9.98 3.91 -8.65
N ALA A 64 -9.16 3.12 -9.34
CA ALA A 64 -8.52 3.57 -10.57
C ALA A 64 -9.57 3.96 -11.62
N SER A 65 -9.28 4.98 -12.43
CA SER A 65 -10.18 5.37 -13.52
C SER A 65 -10.28 4.27 -14.58
N ALA A 66 -11.41 4.19 -15.30
CA ALA A 66 -11.57 3.24 -16.39
C ALA A 66 -10.45 3.36 -17.43
N LYS A 67 -9.99 4.59 -17.74
CA LYS A 67 -8.87 4.85 -18.66
C LYS A 67 -7.53 4.32 -18.12
N THR A 68 -7.30 4.44 -16.81
CA THR A 68 -6.12 3.87 -16.17
C THR A 68 -6.17 2.34 -16.24
N ILE A 69 -7.32 1.75 -15.91
CA ILE A 69 -7.54 0.31 -15.98
C ILE A 69 -7.31 -0.20 -17.40
N ASP A 70 -7.88 0.48 -18.40
CA ASP A 70 -7.73 0.17 -19.82
C ASP A 70 -6.26 0.18 -20.24
N SER A 71 -5.52 1.25 -19.95
CA SER A 71 -4.10 1.35 -20.29
C SER A 71 -3.21 0.25 -19.71
N LEU A 72 -3.59 -0.32 -18.56
CA LEU A 72 -2.85 -1.41 -17.92
C LEU A 72 -3.12 -2.77 -18.57
N ILE A 73 -4.33 -3.01 -19.07
CA ILE A 73 -4.74 -4.33 -19.58
C ILE A 73 -4.83 -4.41 -21.10
N MET A 74 -4.82 -3.28 -21.80
CA MET A 74 -5.03 -3.20 -23.26
C MET A 74 -4.11 -4.13 -24.05
N HIS A 75 -2.84 -4.24 -23.64
CA HIS A 75 -1.84 -5.12 -24.28
C HIS A 75 -2.25 -6.61 -24.30
N LYS A 76 -3.16 -7.04 -23.41
CA LYS A 76 -3.65 -8.43 -23.35
C LYS A 76 -4.76 -8.72 -24.36
N TYR A 77 -5.29 -7.68 -25.01
CA TYR A 77 -6.45 -7.77 -25.88
C TYR A 77 -6.19 -7.20 -27.27
N GLU A 78 -4.93 -6.87 -27.59
CA GLU A 78 -4.54 -6.53 -28.96
C GLU A 78 -4.77 -7.75 -29.88
N GLY A 79 -5.59 -7.56 -30.92
CA GLY A 79 -5.92 -8.61 -31.89
C GLY A 79 -7.01 -9.61 -31.45
N VAL A 80 -7.56 -9.46 -30.24
CA VAL A 80 -8.65 -10.31 -29.73
C VAL A 80 -10.00 -9.69 -30.13
N LYS A 81 -10.86 -10.47 -30.79
CA LYS A 81 -12.21 -10.00 -31.21
C LYS A 81 -13.19 -9.84 -30.04
N GLU A 82 -12.95 -10.56 -28.96
CA GLU A 82 -13.83 -10.62 -27.81
C GLU A 82 -13.39 -9.64 -26.72
N ARG A 83 -14.33 -8.83 -26.24
CA ARG A 83 -14.06 -7.87 -25.16
C ARG A 83 -14.01 -8.59 -23.81
N PRO A 84 -13.10 -8.20 -22.91
CA PRO A 84 -13.04 -8.78 -21.58
C PRO A 84 -14.30 -8.47 -20.76
N LYS A 85 -14.80 -9.47 -20.03
CA LYS A 85 -15.90 -9.28 -19.09
C LYS A 85 -15.38 -8.57 -17.85
N CYS A 86 -16.28 -7.93 -17.09
CA CYS A 86 -15.91 -7.25 -15.85
C CYS A 86 -15.15 -8.15 -14.87
N ASN A 87 -15.51 -9.44 -14.78
CA ASN A 87 -14.81 -10.40 -13.92
C ASN A 87 -13.37 -10.67 -14.39
N ASP A 88 -13.12 -10.72 -15.70
CA ASP A 88 -11.80 -10.93 -16.27
C ASP A 88 -10.90 -9.73 -15.96
N ILE A 89 -11.42 -8.52 -16.10
CA ILE A 89 -10.73 -7.26 -15.74
C ILE A 89 -10.36 -7.26 -14.26
N ILE A 90 -11.30 -7.62 -13.38
CA ILE A 90 -11.06 -7.71 -11.94
C ILE A 90 -9.96 -8.74 -11.65
N GLN A 91 -9.99 -9.90 -12.30
CA GLN A 91 -9.03 -10.96 -12.09
C GLN A 91 -7.62 -10.58 -12.55
N ILE A 92 -7.51 -9.93 -13.71
CA ILE A 92 -6.24 -9.40 -14.25
C ILE A 92 -5.66 -8.35 -13.31
N MET A 93 -6.47 -7.39 -12.86
CA MET A 93 -6.03 -6.38 -11.89
C MET A 93 -5.54 -6.99 -10.58
N ARG A 94 -6.18 -8.07 -10.13
CA ARG A 94 -5.77 -8.81 -8.94
C ARG A 94 -4.45 -9.55 -9.16
N MET A 95 -4.28 -10.24 -10.29
CA MET A 95 -3.13 -11.12 -10.55
C MET A 95 -1.87 -10.35 -10.93
N ASP A 96 -1.99 -9.39 -11.85
CA ASP A 96 -0.82 -8.77 -12.48
C ASP A 96 -0.40 -7.46 -11.82
N HIS A 97 -1.34 -6.78 -11.15
CA HIS A 97 -1.13 -5.45 -10.59
C HIS A 97 -1.29 -5.40 -9.06
N GLY A 98 -1.47 -6.55 -8.40
CA GLY A 98 -1.45 -6.66 -6.94
C GLY A 98 -2.58 -5.91 -6.25
N CYS A 99 -3.69 -5.60 -6.93
CA CYS A 99 -4.84 -4.88 -6.38
C CYS A 99 -5.68 -5.69 -5.38
N ILE A 100 -5.09 -6.71 -4.73
CA ILE A 100 -5.79 -7.60 -3.79
C ILE A 100 -5.62 -7.04 -2.37
N ARG A 101 -6.71 -6.55 -1.77
CA ARG A 101 -6.73 -6.19 -0.33
C ARG A 101 -6.39 -7.39 0.57
N GLU A 102 -6.83 -8.58 0.19
CA GLU A 102 -6.67 -9.85 0.94
C GLU A 102 -5.26 -10.46 0.91
N ARG A 103 -4.42 -10.17 -0.10
CA ARG A 103 -3.04 -10.70 -0.19
C ARG A 103 -1.97 -9.72 0.28
N SER A 104 -2.34 -8.58 0.85
CA SER A 104 -1.40 -7.63 1.47
C SER A 104 -0.49 -8.29 2.51
N TYR A 105 -0.95 -9.39 3.12
CA TYR A 105 -0.23 -10.21 4.09
C TYR A 105 0.43 -11.48 3.52
N GLY A 106 0.39 -11.72 2.20
CA GLY A 106 0.93 -12.93 1.58
C GLY A 106 2.45 -13.12 1.79
N LYS A 107 3.17 -12.06 2.15
CA LYS A 107 4.59 -12.10 2.50
C LYS A 107 4.85 -12.45 3.97
N ILE A 108 3.85 -12.39 4.85
CA ILE A 108 4.02 -12.63 6.29
C ILE A 108 4.56 -14.04 6.55
N LEU A 109 3.97 -15.07 5.92
CA LEU A 109 4.41 -16.45 6.16
C LEU A 109 5.89 -16.67 5.80
N LYS A 110 6.35 -16.11 4.67
CA LYS A 110 7.77 -16.14 4.27
C LYS A 110 8.64 -15.37 5.26
N TYR A 111 8.20 -14.20 5.70
CA TYR A 111 8.92 -13.42 6.71
C TYR A 111 9.03 -14.18 8.04
N LEU A 112 7.96 -14.80 8.53
CA LEU A 112 7.96 -15.57 9.78
C LEU A 112 8.87 -16.79 9.70
N HIS A 113 8.93 -17.45 8.54
CA HIS A 113 9.87 -18.54 8.31
C HIS A 113 11.32 -18.05 8.46
N MET A 114 11.71 -17.02 7.71
CA MET A 114 13.05 -16.43 7.79
C MET A 114 13.38 -15.93 9.21
N LEU A 115 12.40 -15.35 9.91
CA LEU A 115 12.56 -14.83 11.26
C LEU A 115 12.93 -15.94 12.25
N ARG A 116 12.28 -17.10 12.13
CA ARG A 116 12.53 -18.27 12.98
C ARG A 116 13.90 -18.89 12.69
N GLU A 117 14.31 -18.93 11.43
CA GLU A 117 15.65 -19.41 11.05
C GLU A 117 16.74 -18.50 11.59
N ALA A 118 16.59 -17.18 11.43
CA ALA A 118 17.57 -16.21 11.90
C ALA A 118 17.62 -16.09 13.44
N ASN A 119 16.52 -16.40 14.13
CA ASN A 119 16.42 -16.28 15.58
C ASN A 119 15.88 -17.57 16.22
N PRO A 120 16.73 -18.60 16.39
CA PRO A 120 16.32 -19.87 16.97
C PRO A 120 15.65 -19.69 18.34
N GLY A 121 14.47 -20.30 18.49
CA GLY A 121 13.62 -20.18 19.67
C GLY A 121 12.55 -19.08 19.59
N THR A 122 12.49 -18.33 18.49
CA THR A 122 11.38 -17.38 18.23
C THR A 122 10.07 -18.13 18.04
N HIS A 123 9.06 -17.77 18.82
CA HIS A 123 7.71 -18.26 18.67
C HIS A 123 6.91 -17.26 17.82
N SER A 124 6.10 -17.77 16.90
CA SER A 124 5.13 -16.92 16.19
C SER A 124 3.85 -17.68 15.88
N SER A 125 2.72 -16.98 15.80
CA SER A 125 1.44 -17.56 15.42
C SER A 125 0.73 -16.62 14.45
N TYR A 126 0.22 -17.16 13.35
CA TYR A 126 -0.46 -16.43 12.29
C TYR A 126 -1.81 -17.09 12.02
N GLU A 127 -2.89 -16.34 12.16
CA GLU A 127 -4.25 -16.84 11.94
C GLU A 127 -5.00 -16.03 10.89
N ILE A 128 -5.80 -16.75 10.11
CA ILE A 128 -6.79 -16.22 9.18
C ILE A 128 -8.17 -16.76 9.55
N ASP A 129 -9.22 -15.99 9.26
CA ASP A 129 -10.59 -16.44 9.42
C ASP A 129 -11.03 -17.38 8.27
N ASN A 130 -12.24 -17.94 8.38
CA ASN A 130 -12.82 -18.84 7.38
C ASN A 130 -13.06 -18.16 6.01
N SER A 131 -12.97 -16.83 5.93
CA SER A 131 -13.06 -16.05 4.70
C SER A 131 -11.69 -15.65 4.17
N GLY A 132 -10.60 -16.19 4.72
CA GLY A 132 -9.23 -15.89 4.30
C GLY A 132 -8.73 -14.51 4.72
N ARG A 133 -9.41 -13.82 5.65
CA ARG A 133 -9.00 -12.50 6.14
C ARG A 133 -8.08 -12.64 7.34
N PHE A 134 -7.11 -11.73 7.43
CA PHE A 134 -6.18 -11.66 8.56
C PHE A 134 -6.92 -11.52 9.89
N ARG A 135 -6.62 -12.40 10.85
CA ARG A 135 -7.20 -12.37 12.19
C ARG A 135 -6.21 -11.77 13.19
N TYR A 136 -5.04 -12.40 13.34
CA TYR A 136 -3.96 -11.85 14.15
C TYR A 136 -2.59 -12.44 13.77
N LEU A 137 -1.54 -11.77 14.26
CA LEU A 137 -0.16 -12.21 14.23
C LEU A 137 0.45 -12.01 15.61
N PHE A 138 1.03 -13.05 16.18
CA PHE A 138 1.83 -13.02 17.40
C PHE A 138 3.28 -13.36 17.08
N ILE A 139 4.23 -12.64 17.69
CA ILE A 139 5.67 -12.91 17.59
C ILE A 139 6.29 -12.67 18.97
N ALA A 140 7.04 -13.66 19.47
CA ALA A 140 7.87 -13.56 20.65
C ALA A 140 9.29 -14.05 20.31
N PHE A 141 10.27 -13.15 20.38
CA PHE A 141 11.65 -13.49 20.04
C PHE A 141 12.26 -14.47 21.04
N GLY A 142 13.04 -15.42 20.54
CA GLY A 142 13.63 -16.47 21.39
C GLY A 142 14.49 -15.90 22.52
N GLN A 143 15.22 -14.81 22.26
CA GLN A 143 16.02 -14.14 23.31
C GLN A 143 15.14 -13.47 24.37
N SER A 144 14.02 -12.88 23.96
CA SER A 144 13.05 -12.28 24.90
C SER A 144 12.42 -13.35 25.79
N ILE A 145 12.03 -14.51 25.23
CA ILE A 145 11.49 -15.63 26.00
C ILE A 145 12.53 -16.15 27.00
N ARG A 146 13.78 -16.34 26.57
CA ARG A 146 14.87 -16.78 27.46
C ARG A 146 15.13 -15.77 28.57
N GLY A 147 15.13 -14.47 28.26
CA GLY A 147 15.29 -13.41 29.24
C GLY A 147 14.16 -13.41 30.27
N PHE A 148 12.92 -13.53 29.82
CA PHE A 148 11.74 -13.58 30.68
C PHE A 148 11.78 -14.77 31.65
N ASN A 149 12.12 -15.96 31.15
CA ASN A 149 12.23 -17.17 31.97
C ASN A 149 13.44 -17.19 32.93
N ARG A 150 14.38 -16.24 32.82
CA ARG A 150 15.48 -16.11 33.78
C ARG A 150 15.14 -15.20 34.96
N VAL A 151 14.10 -14.37 34.80
CA VAL A 151 13.73 -13.34 35.79
C VAL A 151 12.46 -13.75 36.58
N MET A 152 11.70 -14.72 36.08
CA MET A 152 10.73 -15.51 36.88
C MET A 152 11.40 -16.74 37.46
#